data_AF-A0A968MG85-F1
#
_entry.id   AF-A0A968MG85-F1
#
_cell.length_a   1.000
_cell.length_b   1.000
_cell.length_c   1.000
_cell.angle_alpha   90.00
_cell.angle_beta   90.00
_cell.angle_gamma   90.00
#
_symmetry.space_group_name_H-M   'P 1'
#
loop_
_entity.id
_entity.type
_entity.pdbx_description
1 polymer ?
#
loop_
_entity_poly.entity_id
_entity_poly.type
_entity_poly.pdbx_seq_one_letter_code
_entity_poly.pdbx_strand_id
1 'polypeptide(L)'
;MCKKKLSFNPDLPKAGLMAHARKFVLKNYIKYPFKVKAPAAVGENLPEYSTFWEVAKTWKNQREELNAFIAKLPEDLFDKELYKHPMAGKMTLGAMVEFFHAHFKRHKKQILRTIEAVDAVKIK
;
A
#
# COMPACT_ATOMS: atom_id res chain seq x y z
N MET A 1 5.56 0.11 9.31
CA MET A 1 6.89 0.52 8.83
C MET A 1 7.27 1.94 9.24
N CYS A 2 6.51 2.99 8.90
CA CYS A 2 6.89 4.38 9.23
C CYS A 2 6.97 4.65 10.75
N LYS A 3 5.98 4.22 11.54
CA LYS A 3 6.00 4.31 13.02
C LYS A 3 7.29 3.71 13.61
N LYS A 4 7.60 2.45 13.27
CA LYS A 4 8.82 1.75 13.69
C LYS A 4 10.10 2.46 13.21
N LYS A 5 10.07 3.14 12.07
CA LYS A 5 11.25 3.86 11.57
C LYS A 5 11.51 5.14 12.37
N LEU A 6 10.45 5.88 12.69
CA LEU A 6 10.53 7.13 13.45
C LEU A 6 10.94 6.91 14.92
N SER A 7 10.63 5.75 15.52
CA SER A 7 11.05 5.44 16.90
C SER A 7 12.57 5.36 17.09
N PHE A 8 13.36 5.35 16.01
CA PHE A 8 14.82 5.36 16.06
C PHE A 8 15.45 6.73 15.82
N ASN A 9 14.65 7.82 15.75
CA ASN A 9 15.10 9.18 15.40
C ASN A 9 16.10 9.21 14.22
N PRO A 10 15.78 8.59 13.06
CA PRO A 10 16.72 8.51 11.95
C PRO A 10 16.85 9.86 11.25
N ASP A 11 18.06 10.17 10.78
CA ASP A 11 18.22 11.23 9.79
C ASP A 11 17.62 10.76 8.45
N LEU A 12 16.63 11.51 7.96
CA LEU A 12 15.89 11.18 6.74
C LEU A 12 16.28 12.15 5.63
N PRO A 13 16.76 11.62 4.48
CA PRO A 13 17.06 12.46 3.34
C PRO A 13 15.76 13.05 2.76
N LYS A 14 15.87 14.28 2.26
CA LYS A 14 14.81 14.88 1.44
C LYS A 14 14.63 14.09 0.15
N ALA A 15 13.40 14.01 -0.34
CA ALA A 15 13.09 13.33 -1.58
C ALA A 15 13.64 14.09 -2.78
N GLY A 16 14.69 13.55 -3.39
CA GLY A 16 15.28 14.09 -4.62
C GLY A 16 14.57 13.60 -5.89
N LEU A 17 15.18 13.89 -7.05
CA LEU A 17 14.70 13.47 -8.37
C LEU A 17 14.51 11.95 -8.48
N MET A 18 15.39 11.17 -7.86
CA MET A 18 15.30 9.71 -7.88
C MET A 18 14.04 9.19 -7.15
N ALA A 19 13.61 9.85 -6.07
CA ALA A 19 12.37 9.50 -5.38
C ALA A 19 11.14 9.75 -6.27
N HIS A 20 11.16 10.84 -7.05
CA HIS A 20 10.11 11.16 -8.02
C HIS A 20 10.07 10.16 -9.17
N ALA A 21 11.23 9.76 -9.71
CA ALA A 21 11.33 8.73 -10.73
C ALA A 21 10.77 7.38 -10.24
N ARG A 22 11.15 6.94 -9.04
CA ARG A 22 10.60 5.71 -8.41
C ARG A 22 9.09 5.79 -8.24
N LYS A 23 8.57 6.92 -7.76
CA LYS A 23 7.11 7.17 -7.65
C LYS A 23 6.42 7.02 -9.00
N PHE A 24 6.97 7.64 -10.04
CA PHE A 24 6.41 7.59 -11.40
C PHE A 24 6.39 6.17 -11.95
N VAL A 25 7.49 5.44 -11.85
CA VAL A 25 7.59 4.05 -12.30
C VAL A 25 6.57 3.17 -11.56
N LEU A 26 6.52 3.27 -10.23
CA LEU A 26 5.60 2.48 -9.40
C LEU A 26 4.13 2.76 -9.75
N LYS A 27 3.77 4.03 -9.90
CA LYS A 27 2.40 4.46 -10.27
C LYS A 27 1.98 3.90 -11.62
N ASN A 28 2.88 3.87 -12.60
CA ASN A 28 2.58 3.32 -13.91
C ASN A 28 2.53 1.80 -13.88
N TYR A 29 3.48 1.15 -13.20
CA TYR A 29 3.56 -0.30 -13.10
C TYR A 29 2.28 -0.93 -12.55
N ILE A 30 1.66 -0.34 -11.53
CA ILE A 30 0.44 -0.86 -10.89
C ILE A 30 -0.77 -0.84 -11.82
N LYS A 31 -0.81 0.08 -12.79
CA LYS A 31 -1.91 0.19 -13.77
C LYS A 31 -1.92 -0.99 -14.75
N TYR A 32 -0.76 -1.57 -15.03
CA TYR A 32 -0.64 -2.66 -15.98
C TYR A 32 -0.91 -4.02 -15.32
N PRO A 33 -1.51 -4.99 -16.04
CA PRO A 33 -1.93 -6.28 -15.49
C PRO A 33 -0.77 -7.28 -15.27
N PHE A 34 0.44 -6.81 -14.98
CA PHE A 34 1.59 -7.68 -14.71
C PHE A 34 1.41 -8.43 -13.39
N LYS A 35 1.54 -9.77 -13.41
CA LYS A 35 1.48 -10.60 -12.20
C LYS A 35 2.80 -10.44 -11.42
N VAL A 36 2.70 -10.11 -10.14
CA VAL A 36 3.84 -9.99 -9.22
C VAL A 36 3.61 -10.88 -8.02
N LYS A 37 4.60 -11.66 -7.65
CA LYS A 37 4.56 -12.43 -6.41
C LYS A 37 4.62 -11.47 -5.23
N ALA A 38 3.69 -11.63 -4.28
CA ALA A 38 3.74 -10.88 -3.04
C ALA A 38 5.06 -11.19 -2.29
N PRO A 39 5.68 -10.22 -1.62
CA PRO A 39 6.83 -10.49 -0.77
C PRO A 39 6.47 -11.50 0.33
N ALA A 40 7.37 -12.45 0.63
CA ALA A 40 7.16 -13.50 1.63
C ALA A 40 6.73 -12.93 3.00
N ALA A 41 7.37 -11.84 3.42
CA ALA A 41 7.05 -11.13 4.66
C ALA A 41 5.60 -10.63 4.76
N VAL A 42 4.87 -10.47 3.65
CA VAL A 42 3.44 -10.11 3.68
C VAL A 42 2.57 -11.35 3.80
N GLY A 43 2.93 -12.46 3.15
CA GLY A 43 2.15 -13.70 3.15
C GLY A 43 2.16 -14.44 4.48
N GLU A 44 3.31 -14.46 5.18
CA GLU A 44 3.47 -15.15 6.47
C GLU A 44 2.65 -14.53 7.62
N ASN A 45 2.28 -13.26 7.50
CA ASN A 45 1.55 -12.52 8.55
C ASN A 45 0.04 -12.48 8.33
N LEU A 46 -0.47 -13.21 7.33
CA LEU A 46 -1.90 -13.29 7.05
C LEU A 46 -2.48 -14.59 7.60
N PRO A 47 -3.67 -14.55 8.22
CA PRO A 47 -4.37 -15.76 8.63
C PRO A 47 -4.74 -16.59 7.38
N GLU A 48 -4.71 -17.91 7.51
CA GLU A 48 -5.08 -18.84 6.42
C GLU A 48 -6.54 -18.64 5.97
N TYR A 49 -7.42 -18.33 6.93
CA TYR A 49 -8.83 -18.05 6.70
C TYR A 49 -9.25 -16.76 7.43
N SER A 50 -10.21 -16.04 6.85
CA SER A 50 -10.87 -14.92 7.50
C SER A 50 -12.26 -14.73 6.93
N THR A 51 -13.19 -14.29 7.77
CA THR A 51 -14.52 -13.88 7.30
C THR A 51 -14.46 -12.50 6.65
N PHE A 52 -15.45 -12.20 5.79
CA PHE A 52 -15.59 -10.88 5.20
C PHE A 52 -15.63 -9.76 6.27
N TRP A 53 -16.38 -9.98 7.34
CA TRP A 53 -16.58 -8.97 8.38
C TRP A 53 -15.31 -8.70 9.20
N GLU A 54 -14.50 -9.72 9.49
CA GLU A 54 -13.20 -9.55 10.14
C GLU A 54 -12.22 -8.74 9.28
N VAL A 55 -12.17 -9.06 7.97
CA VAL A 55 -11.34 -8.32 7.02
C VAL A 55 -11.83 -6.89 6.89
N ALA A 56 -13.15 -6.66 6.79
CA ALA A 56 -13.73 -5.32 6.69
C ALA A 56 -13.46 -4.48 7.94
N LYS A 57 -13.58 -5.07 9.14
CA LYS A 57 -13.26 -4.42 10.41
C LYS A 57 -11.78 -4.04 10.47
N THR A 58 -10.89 -5.00 10.22
CA THR A 58 -9.44 -4.79 10.22
C THR A 58 -9.04 -3.71 9.21
N TRP A 59 -9.63 -3.76 8.01
CA TRP A 59 -9.40 -2.78 6.94
C TRP A 59 -9.82 -1.37 7.35
N LYS A 60 -10.94 -1.19 8.07
CA LYS A 60 -11.37 0.12 8.60
C LYS A 60 -10.42 0.63 9.68
N ASN A 61 -10.14 -0.20 10.69
CA ASN A 61 -9.25 0.15 11.81
C ASN A 61 -7.87 0.61 11.30
N GLN A 62 -7.28 -0.13 10.36
CA GLN A 62 -5.97 0.24 9.79
C GLN A 62 -5.97 1.61 9.09
N ARG A 63 -7.08 2.02 8.47
CA ARG A 63 -7.19 3.35 7.83
C ARG A 63 -7.39 4.46 8.85
N GLU A 64 -8.18 4.22 9.88
CA GLU A 64 -8.33 5.16 10.99
C GLU A 64 -6.99 5.38 11.69
N GLU A 65 -6.25 4.30 11.99
CA GLU A 65 -4.90 4.38 12.56
C GLU A 65 -3.90 5.08 11.65
N LEU A 66 -3.96 4.84 10.34
CA LEU A 66 -3.10 5.52 9.37
C LEU A 66 -3.41 7.01 9.32
N ASN A 67 -4.70 7.38 9.31
CA ASN A 67 -5.14 8.77 9.28
C ASN A 67 -4.70 9.50 10.56
N ALA A 68 -4.96 8.91 11.72
CA ALA A 68 -4.53 9.44 13.02
C ALA A 68 -3.01 9.54 13.13
N PHE A 69 -2.26 8.63 12.51
CA PHE A 69 -0.81 8.70 12.45
C PHE A 69 -0.33 9.87 11.58
N ILE A 70 -0.83 9.99 10.33
CA ILE A 70 -0.43 11.05 9.40
C ILE A 70 -0.78 12.43 9.96
N ALA A 71 -1.96 12.58 10.58
CA ALA A 71 -2.42 13.84 11.16
C ALA A 71 -1.54 14.35 12.32
N LYS A 72 -0.74 13.47 12.94
CA LYS A 72 0.18 13.83 14.05
C LYS A 72 1.62 14.03 13.60
N LEU A 73 1.93 13.80 12.32
CA LEU A 73 3.29 13.98 11.83
C LEU A 73 3.59 15.45 11.58
N PRO A 74 4.77 15.94 11.95
CA PRO A 74 5.19 17.29 11.59
C PRO A 74 5.38 17.41 10.07
N GLU A 75 5.11 18.59 9.53
CA GLU A 75 5.08 18.85 8.08
C GLU A 75 6.43 18.61 7.40
N ASP A 76 7.54 18.82 8.12
CA ASP A 76 8.91 18.62 7.64
C ASP A 76 9.23 17.16 7.29
N LEU A 77 8.39 16.20 7.69
CA LEU A 77 8.54 14.78 7.35
C LEU A 77 7.84 14.38 6.05
N PHE A 78 6.98 15.24 5.49
CA PHE A 78 6.20 14.91 4.30
C PHE A 78 7.04 14.90 3.02
N ASP A 79 8.11 15.71 2.99
CA ASP A 79 9.07 15.77 1.89
C ASP A 79 10.22 14.75 2.02
N LYS A 80 10.23 13.95 3.10
CA LYS A 80 11.29 12.99 3.41
C LYS A 80 11.04 11.61 2.83
N GLU A 81 12.12 10.87 2.57
CA GLU A 81 12.09 9.45 2.18
C GLU A 81 11.74 8.52 3.37
N LEU A 82 10.56 8.73 3.97
CA LEU A 82 10.13 8.06 5.18
C LEU A 82 9.71 6.60 4.93
N TYR A 83 8.98 6.33 3.85
CA TYR A 83 8.47 5.00 3.54
C TYR A 83 9.46 4.19 2.68
N LYS A 84 9.64 2.90 2.97
CA LYS A 84 10.46 1.97 2.17
C LYS A 84 9.54 0.92 1.55
N HIS A 85 9.31 1.05 0.25
CA HIS A 85 8.57 0.06 -0.53
C HIS A 85 9.47 -1.15 -0.86
N PRO A 86 8.96 -2.40 -0.79
CA PRO A 86 9.76 -3.61 -1.04
C PRO A 86 10.50 -3.63 -2.39
N MET A 87 9.81 -3.27 -3.48
CA MET A 87 10.38 -3.26 -4.83
C MET A 87 10.94 -1.89 -5.26
N ALA A 88 10.17 -0.81 -5.09
CA ALA A 88 10.54 0.53 -5.55
C ALA A 88 11.54 1.28 -4.63
N GLY A 89 11.84 0.77 -3.43
CA GLY A 89 12.76 1.41 -2.50
C GLY A 89 12.13 2.57 -1.72
N LYS A 90 12.95 3.54 -1.30
CA LYS A 90 12.50 4.64 -0.43
C LYS A 90 11.67 5.67 -1.21
N MET A 91 10.66 6.23 -0.54
CA MET A 91 9.76 7.25 -1.09
C MET A 91 9.10 8.10 0.00
N THR A 92 8.44 9.17 -0.42
CA THR A 92 7.69 10.07 0.47
C THR A 92 6.41 9.46 1.00
N LEU A 93 5.87 10.07 2.06
CA LEU A 93 4.53 9.74 2.56
C LEU A 93 3.45 9.94 1.49
N GLY A 94 3.53 11.01 0.71
CA GLY A 94 2.59 11.25 -0.39
C GLY A 94 2.64 10.14 -1.44
N ALA A 95 3.85 9.69 -1.82
CA ALA A 95 4.02 8.57 -2.74
C ALA A 95 3.47 7.25 -2.16
N MET A 96 3.62 7.02 -0.86
CA MET A 96 3.05 5.86 -0.16
C MET A 96 1.51 5.84 -0.23
N VAL A 97 0.85 6.97 0.04
CA VAL A 97 -0.62 7.07 0.00
C VAL A 97 -1.14 6.89 -1.43
N GLU A 98 -0.49 7.51 -2.42
CA GLU A 98 -0.82 7.31 -3.84
C GLU A 98 -0.68 5.85 -4.26
N PHE A 99 0.40 5.19 -3.81
CA PHE A 99 0.63 3.76 -4.03
C PHE A 99 -0.52 2.92 -3.45
N PHE A 100 -0.87 3.11 -2.17
CA PHE A 100 -1.96 2.36 -1.53
C PHE A 100 -3.30 2.56 -2.23
N HIS A 101 -3.61 3.78 -2.66
CA HIS A 101 -4.83 4.07 -3.40
C HIS A 101 -4.87 3.32 -4.75
N ALA A 102 -3.79 3.42 -5.55
CA ALA A 102 -3.70 2.75 -6.84
C ALA A 102 -3.74 1.21 -6.69
N HIS A 103 -3.03 0.69 -5.68
CA HIS A 103 -2.98 -0.73 -5.35
C HIS A 103 -4.36 -1.27 -4.96
N PHE A 104 -5.09 -0.56 -4.11
CA PHE A 104 -6.46 -0.91 -3.75
C PHE A 104 -7.40 -0.91 -4.95
N LYS A 105 -7.34 0.11 -5.81
CA LYS A 105 -8.17 0.19 -7.02
C LYS A 105 -7.94 -1.00 -7.94
N ARG A 106 -6.68 -1.43 -8.09
CA ARG A 106 -6.33 -2.63 -8.84
C ARG A 106 -6.95 -3.89 -8.24
N HIS A 107 -6.81 -4.10 -6.93
CA HIS A 107 -7.41 -5.26 -6.26
C HIS A 107 -8.94 -5.26 -6.35
N LYS A 108 -9.58 -4.10 -6.20
CA LYS A 108 -11.02 -3.96 -6.41
C LYS A 108 -11.44 -4.46 -7.80
N LYS A 109 -10.71 -4.06 -8.86
CA LYS A 109 -10.96 -4.57 -10.22
C LYS A 109 -10.80 -6.07 -10.33
N GLN A 110 -9.77 -6.64 -9.69
CA GLN A 110 -9.56 -8.09 -9.68
C GLN A 110 -10.69 -8.83 -8.99
N ILE A 111 -11.14 -8.34 -7.83
CA ILE A 111 -12.28 -8.91 -7.09
C ILE A 111 -13.55 -8.87 -7.93
N LEU A 112 -13.89 -7.70 -8.50
CA LEU A 112 -15.09 -7.56 -9.33
C LEU A 112 -15.07 -8.48 -10.54
N ARG A 113 -13.93 -8.60 -11.23
CA ARG A 113 -13.77 -9.53 -12.35
C ARG A 113 -13.96 -10.99 -11.92
N THR A 114 -13.48 -11.36 -10.72
CA THR A 114 -13.68 -12.72 -10.19
C THR A 114 -15.14 -12.98 -9.82
N ILE A 115 -15.82 -12.00 -9.22
CA ILE A 115 -17.25 -12.10 -8.90
C ILE A 115 -18.05 -12.32 -10.18
N GLU A 116 -17.82 -11.48 -11.20
CA GLU A 116 -18.46 -11.60 -12.51
C GLU A 116 -18.22 -12.98 -13.14
N ALA A 117 -16.98 -13.48 -13.11
CA ALA A 117 -16.67 -14.81 -13.64
C ALA A 117 -17.34 -15.95 -12.87
N VAL A 118 -17.47 -15.86 -11.54
CA VAL A 118 -18.12 -16.89 -10.73
C VAL A 118 -19.64 -16.85 -10.89
N ASP A 119 -20.23 -15.65 -10.94
CA ASP A 119 -21.67 -15.49 -11.15
C ASP A 119 -22.08 -15.92 -12.57
N ALA A 120 -21.27 -15.63 -13.59
CA ALA A 120 -21.48 -16.09 -14.96
C ALA A 120 -21.38 -17.62 -15.12
N VAL A 121 -20.67 -18.30 -14.23
CA VAL A 121 -20.59 -19.77 -14.18
C VAL A 121 -21.77 -20.39 -13.43
N LYS A 122 -22.45 -19.62 -12.56
CA LYS A 122 -23.67 -20.07 -11.85
C LYS A 122 -24.96 -20.00 -12.70
N ILE A 123 -24.92 -19.32 -13.85
CA ILE A 123 -26.03 -19.26 -14.81
C ILE A 123 -25.62 -20.08 -16.05
N LYS A 124 -25.50 -21.40 -15.89
CA LYS A 124 -25.46 -22.38 -16.98
C LYS A 124 -26.04 -23.70 -16.50
#